data_AF-A0A317ESG8-F1
#
_entry.id   AF-A0A317ESG8-F1
#
_cell.length_a   1.000
_cell.length_b   1.000
_cell.length_c   1.000
_cell.angle_alpha   90.00
_cell.angle_beta   90.00
_cell.angle_gamma   90.00
#
_symmetry.space_group_name_H-M   'P 1'
#
loop_
_entity.id
_entity.type
_entity.pdbx_description
1 polymer ?
#
loop_
_entity_poly.entity_id
_entity_poly.type
_entity_poly.pdbx_seq_one_letter_code
_entity_poly.pdbx_strand_id
1 'polypeptide(L)' 'MKGKDCELAVKIDGKPYFVDGKNIDDFGDAHGEHGFCNAVSKAEVSGEIVNNRFKAKEIKLVPSKK' A
#
# COMPACT_ATOMS: atom_id res chain seq x y z
N MET A 1 3.53 6.92 11.52
CA MET A 1 2.06 7.07 11.63
C MET A 1 1.54 5.97 12.54
N LYS A 2 0.55 6.24 13.41
CA LYS A 2 -0.21 5.19 14.10
C LYS A 2 -1.47 4.94 13.28
N GLY A 3 -1.56 3.80 12.61
CA GLY A 3 -2.83 3.30 12.05
C GLY A 3 -3.68 2.74 13.18
N LYS A 4 -4.99 2.62 12.96
CA LYS A 4 -5.88 1.98 13.96
C LYS A 4 -5.88 0.45 13.82
N ASP A 5 -5.53 -0.06 12.63
CA ASP A 5 -5.53 -1.48 12.25
C ASP A 5 -4.38 -1.80 11.26
N CYS A 6 -4.42 -2.97 10.61
CA CYS A 6 -3.60 -3.32 9.44
C CYS A 6 -3.99 -2.47 8.21
N GLU A 7 -3.78 -1.16 8.28
CA GLU A 7 -4.06 -0.22 7.19
C GLU A 7 -2.96 -0.27 6.13
N LEU A 8 -3.37 -0.37 4.85
CA LEU A 8 -2.46 -0.27 3.72
C LEU A 8 -1.87 1.16 3.65
N ALA A 9 -0.57 1.23 3.39
CA ALA A 9 0.13 2.49 3.18
C ALA A 9 1.07 2.41 1.97
N VAL A 10 1.17 3.52 1.24
CA VAL A 10 2.16 3.71 0.17
C VAL A 10 3.21 4.71 0.61
N LYS A 11 4.45 4.53 0.16
CA LYS A 11 5.53 5.50 0.36
C LYS A 11 5.84 6.17 -0.96
N ILE A 12 5.48 7.45 -1.08
CA ILE A 12 5.70 8.28 -2.27
C ILE A 12 6.74 9.34 -1.90
N ASP A 13 7.84 9.40 -2.63
CA ASP A 13 8.99 10.30 -2.36
C ASP A 13 9.50 10.24 -0.92
N GLY A 14 9.55 9.02 -0.36
CA GLY A 14 9.99 8.79 1.02
C GLY A 14 8.94 9.13 2.09
N LYS A 15 7.84 9.79 1.73
CA LYS A 15 6.75 10.12 2.66
C LYS A 15 5.66 9.06 2.63
N PRO A 16 5.27 8.49 3.79
CA PRO A 16 4.22 7.48 3.85
C PRO A 16 2.84 8.13 3.89
N TYR A 17 1.88 7.51 3.20
CA TYR A 17 0.47 7.90 3.14
C TYR A 17 -0.40 6.65 3.34
N PHE A 18 -1.38 6.74 4.23
CA PHE A 18 -2.42 5.71 4.30
C PHE A 18 -3.27 5.74 3.03
N VAL A 19 -3.69 4.55 2.59
CA VAL A 19 -4.46 4.38 1.37
C VAL A 19 -5.94 4.38 1.70
N ASP A 20 -6.72 5.12 0.89
CA ASP A 20 -8.18 5.02 0.84
C ASP A 20 -8.59 4.31 -0.45
N GLY A 21 -9.61 3.44 -0.38
CA GLY A 21 -10.21 2.76 -1.54
C GLY A 21 -9.60 1.41 -1.92
N LYS A 22 -8.51 0.99 -1.25
CA LYS A 22 -7.89 -0.33 -1.37
C LYS A 22 -7.43 -0.84 -0.01
N ASN A 23 -7.55 -2.14 0.21
CA ASN A 23 -7.13 -2.83 1.43
C ASN A 23 -5.94 -3.75 1.15
N ILE A 24 -5.21 -4.14 2.19
CA ILE A 24 -4.05 -5.03 2.06
C ILE A 24 -4.40 -6.40 1.45
N ASP A 25 -5.59 -6.91 1.77
CA ASP A 25 -6.06 -8.22 1.30
C ASP A 25 -6.48 -8.22 -0.19
N ASP A 26 -6.65 -7.03 -0.80
CA ASP A 26 -6.92 -6.91 -2.24
C ASP A 26 -5.74 -7.40 -3.10
N PHE A 27 -4.58 -7.65 -2.47
CA PHE A 27 -3.33 -8.00 -3.14
C PHE A 27 -2.80 -9.38 -2.73
N GLY A 28 -3.60 -10.19 -2.02
CA GLY A 28 -3.24 -11.53 -1.57
C GLY A 28 -3.31 -11.67 -0.04
N ASP A 29 -2.81 -12.79 0.48
CA ASP A 29 -2.78 -13.04 1.92
C ASP A 29 -1.81 -12.07 2.61
N ALA A 30 -2.36 -11.14 3.39
CA ALA A 30 -1.59 -10.15 4.13
C ALA A 30 -0.63 -10.77 5.16
N HIS A 31 -0.92 -11.98 5.66
CA HIS A 31 -0.12 -12.68 6.67
C HIS A 31 0.86 -13.70 6.07
N GLY A 32 0.83 -13.90 4.74
CA GLY A 32 1.82 -14.73 4.05
C GLY A 32 3.23 -14.15 4.16
N GLU A 33 4.24 -14.95 3.83
CA GLU A 33 5.66 -14.54 3.90
C GLU A 33 5.95 -13.24 3.11
N HIS A 34 5.21 -13.01 2.02
CA HIS A 34 5.29 -11.81 1.19
C HIS A 34 4.06 -10.90 1.33
N GLY A 35 3.21 -11.15 2.30
CA GLY A 35 2.03 -10.35 2.60
C GLY A 35 2.40 -9.00 3.21
N PHE A 36 1.53 -8.00 3.07
CA PHE A 36 1.84 -6.62 3.46
C PHE A 36 1.96 -6.38 4.97
N CYS A 37 1.54 -7.32 5.82
CA CYS A 37 1.89 -7.24 7.25
C CYS A 37 3.36 -7.61 7.52
N ASN A 38 4.01 -8.32 6.58
CA ASN A 38 5.35 -8.87 6.74
C ASN A 38 6.38 -8.25 5.78
N ALA A 39 5.95 -7.71 4.64
CA ALA A 39 6.83 -7.27 3.57
C ALA A 39 6.41 -5.94 2.92
N VAL A 40 7.39 -5.26 2.32
CA VAL A 40 7.17 -4.05 1.50
C VAL A 40 7.50 -4.37 0.05
N SER A 41 6.57 -4.09 -0.85
CA SER A 41 6.72 -4.32 -2.30
C SER A 41 6.74 -3.01 -3.08
N LYS A 42 7.36 -3.03 -4.26
CA LYS A 42 7.29 -1.91 -5.20
C LYS A 42 5.99 -2.00 -6.00
N ALA A 43 5.37 -0.85 -6.23
CA ALA A 43 4.13 -0.76 -7.00
C ALA A 43 4.13 0.52 -7.85
N GLU A 44 3.43 0.45 -8.97
CA GLU A 44 2.96 1.62 -9.72
C GLU A 44 1.60 2.02 -9.15
N VAL A 45 1.40 3.31 -8.85
CA VAL A 45 0.16 3.79 -8.23
C VAL A 45 -0.38 5.01 -8.97
N SER A 46 -1.70 5.11 -9.07
CA SER A 46 -2.39 6.31 -9.55
C SER A 46 -3.49 6.71 -8.57
N GLY A 47 -3.66 8.01 -8.38
CA GLY A 47 -4.56 8.54 -7.35
C GLY A 47 -4.18 9.97 -6.96
N GLU A 48 -4.75 10.42 -5.85
CA GLU A 48 -4.57 11.79 -5.36
C GLU A 48 -4.25 11.80 -3.86
N ILE A 49 -3.39 12.71 -3.42
CA ILE A 49 -3.13 12.92 -2.00
C ILE A 49 -4.07 14.02 -1.49
N VAL A 50 -5.00 13.66 -0.62
CA VAL A 50 -5.98 14.58 -0.03
C VAL A 50 -5.93 14.42 1.49
N ASN A 51 -5.76 15.52 2.23
CA ASN A 51 -5.68 15.50 3.70
C ASN A 51 -4.64 14.49 4.24
N ASN A 52 -3.47 14.41 3.60
CA ASN A 52 -2.38 13.50 3.95
C ASN A 52 -2.74 11.99 3.88
N ARG A 53 -3.76 11.64 3.09
CA ARG A 53 -4.10 10.26 2.71
C ARG A 53 -4.06 10.13 1.19
N PHE A 54 -3.66 8.96 0.69
CA PHE A 54 -3.62 8.65 -0.72
C PHE A 54 -4.92 7.97 -1.13
N LYS A 55 -5.77 8.66 -1.90
CA LYS A 55 -6.98 8.11 -2.50
C LYS A 55 -6.60 7.33 -3.74
N ALA A 56 -6.55 6.00 -3.63
CA ALA A 56 -6.09 5.13 -4.70
C ALA A 56 -7.15 4.99 -5.79
N LYS A 57 -6.75 5.22 -7.04
CA LYS A 57 -7.50 4.81 -8.23
C LYS A 57 -7.02 3.44 -8.73
N GLU A 58 -5.71 3.26 -8.79
CA GLU A 58 -5.07 2.01 -9.19
C GLU A 58 -3.79 1.78 -8.38
N ILE A 59 -3.53 0.52 -8.04
CA ILE A 59 -2.28 0.06 -7.44
C ILE A 59 -1.91 -1.23 -8.17
N LYS A 60 -0.75 -1.25 -8.81
CA LYS A 60 -0.24 -2.40 -9.54
C LYS A 60 1.10 -2.81 -8.97
N LEU A 61 1.15 -3.99 -8.37
CA LEU A 61 2.40 -4.54 -7.85
C LEU A 61 3.37 -4.82 -8.99
N VAL A 62 4.60 -4.35 -8.83
CA VAL A 62 5.69 -4.68 -9.74
C VAL A 62 6.30 -5.99 -9.25
N PRO A 63 6.32 -7.06 -10.07
CA PRO A 63 6.96 -8.29 -9.66
C PRO A 63 8.44 -8.01 -9.38
N SER A 64 8.88 -8.34 -8.17
CA SER A 64 10.29 -8.35 -7.83
C SER A 64 10.96 -9.41 -8.70
N LYS A 65 11.85 -9.00 -9.61
CA LYS A 65 12.74 -9.93 -10.29
C LYS A 65 13.53 -10.67 -9.20
N LYS A 66 13.40 -12.00 -9.20
CA LYS A 66 14.27 -12.90 -8.42
C LYS A 66 15.73 -12.67 -8.79
#